data_AF-A0A816YTF0-F1
#
_entry.id   AF-A0A816YTF0-F1
#
_cell.length_a   1.000
_cell.length_b   1.000
_cell.length_c   1.000
_cell.angle_alpha   90.00
_cell.angle_beta   90.00
_cell.angle_gamma   90.00
#
_symmetry.space_group_name_H-M   'P 1'
#
loop_
_entity.id
_entity.type
_entity.pdbx_description
1 polymer ?
#
loop_
_entity_poly.entity_id
_entity_poly.type
_entity_poly.pdbx_seq_one_letter_code
_entity_poly.pdbx_strand_id
1 'polypeptide(L)'
;MQPFVTQCNTTFTAQTTYSTGSNPRSLTAVDVNGDGKPDIIAANSGSNNVGVLLNKGNGTFAAQMTYSTGSGPLCLAAADVNGD
;
A
#
# COMPACT_ATOMS: atom_id res chain seq x y z
N MET A 1 -4.72 -39.36 -18.68
CA MET A 1 -3.94 -38.13 -18.44
C MET A 1 -4.74 -36.97 -19.00
N GLN A 2 -5.34 -36.13 -18.16
CA GLN A 2 -6.04 -34.93 -18.59
C GLN A 2 -5.00 -33.78 -18.65
N PRO A 3 -4.97 -32.96 -19.71
CA PRO A 3 -4.03 -31.86 -19.79
C PRO A 3 -4.46 -30.71 -18.86
N PHE A 4 -3.49 -30.19 -18.12
CA PHE A 4 -3.61 -28.96 -17.34
C PHE A 4 -3.76 -27.78 -18.30
N VAL A 5 -4.92 -27.12 -18.29
CA VAL A 5 -5.13 -25.89 -19.05
C VAL A 5 -4.61 -24.73 -18.20
N THR A 6 -3.41 -24.24 -18.49
CA THR A 6 -2.94 -22.95 -18.01
C THR A 6 -3.72 -21.86 -18.75
N GLN A 7 -4.80 -21.36 -18.16
CA GLN A 7 -5.50 -20.21 -18.70
C GLN A 7 -4.74 -18.94 -18.31
N CYS A 8 -3.80 -18.49 -19.15
CA CYS A 8 -3.22 -17.14 -19.05
C CYS A 8 -4.24 -16.15 -19.61
N ASN A 9 -5.01 -15.51 -18.74
CA ASN A 9 -5.86 -14.37 -19.10
C ASN A 9 -4.98 -13.13 -19.33
N THR A 10 -4.66 -12.83 -20.59
CA THR A 10 -3.73 -11.74 -20.98
C THR A 10 -4.35 -10.33 -20.92
N THR A 11 -5.39 -10.12 -20.12
CA THR A 11 -6.10 -8.84 -20.03
C THR A 11 -5.86 -8.16 -18.69
N PHE A 12 -5.36 -6.93 -18.73
CA PHE A 12 -5.33 -6.06 -17.56
C PHE A 12 -6.76 -5.67 -17.18
N THR A 13 -7.08 -5.77 -15.89
CA THR A 13 -8.34 -5.26 -15.36
C THR A 13 -8.33 -3.73 -15.35
N ALA A 14 -9.51 -3.12 -15.24
CA ALA A 14 -9.61 -1.67 -15.08
C ALA A 14 -8.84 -1.22 -13.84
N GLN A 15 -8.05 -0.16 -13.97
CA GLN A 15 -7.38 0.48 -12.83
C GLN A 15 -8.41 0.86 -11.77
N THR A 16 -8.07 0.61 -10.51
CA THR A 16 -8.74 1.22 -9.36
C THR A 16 -7.84 2.28 -8.75
N THR A 17 -8.39 3.46 -8.47
CA THR A 17 -7.66 4.57 -7.84
C THR A 17 -7.94 4.59 -6.35
N TYR A 18 -6.87 4.73 -5.56
CA TYR A 18 -6.95 4.92 -4.11
C TYR A 18 -6.40 6.29 -3.75
N SER A 19 -7.23 7.12 -3.14
CA SER A 19 -6.81 8.45 -2.69
C SER A 19 -5.82 8.34 -1.54
N THR A 20 -4.81 9.21 -1.58
CA THR A 20 -3.91 9.50 -0.46
C THR A 20 -4.03 10.98 -0.08
N GLY A 21 -3.13 11.50 0.76
CA GLY A 21 -3.00 12.93 1.03
C GLY A 21 -2.42 13.74 -0.13
N SER A 22 -2.23 15.04 0.12
CA SER A 22 -1.75 16.02 -0.86
C SER A 22 -0.23 15.96 -1.03
N ASN A 23 0.21 16.11 -2.28
CA ASN A 23 1.62 16.12 -2.68
C ASN A 23 2.42 14.94 -2.09
N PRO A 24 2.03 13.69 -2.39
CA PRO A 24 2.76 12.52 -1.93
C PRO A 24 4.18 12.51 -2.53
N ARG A 25 5.19 12.31 -1.67
CA ARG A 25 6.61 12.33 -2.07
C ARG A 25 7.29 10.96 -2.07
N SER A 26 6.81 10.05 -1.23
CA SER A 26 7.38 8.71 -1.08
C SER A 26 6.30 7.71 -0.76
N LEU A 27 6.49 6.47 -1.21
CA LEU A 27 5.64 5.33 -0.93
C LEU A 27 6.52 4.15 -0.53
N THR A 28 6.04 3.28 0.35
CA THR A 28 6.64 1.97 0.62
C THR A 28 5.55 0.91 0.73
N ALA A 29 5.92 -0.34 0.44
CA ALA A 29 5.05 -1.50 0.59
C ALA A 29 5.63 -2.45 1.63
N VAL A 30 4.86 -2.75 2.67
CA VAL A 30 5.25 -3.60 3.80
C VAL A 30 3.99 -4.09 4.49
N ASP A 31 4.01 -5.31 5.04
CA ASP A 31 2.92 -5.79 5.89
C ASP A 31 2.98 -5.08 7.24
N VAL A 32 2.06 -4.15 7.51
CA VAL A 32 2.06 -3.38 8.77
C VAL A 32 1.10 -3.96 9.81
N ASN A 33 0.25 -4.91 9.43
CA ASN A 33 -0.79 -5.46 10.31
C ASN A 33 -0.59 -6.95 10.62
N GLY A 34 0.44 -7.58 10.06
CA GLY A 34 0.83 -8.96 10.30
C GLY A 34 -0.07 -9.99 9.59
N ASP A 35 -0.81 -9.59 8.55
CA ASP A 35 -1.74 -10.49 7.85
C ASP A 35 -1.12 -11.25 6.67
N GLY A 36 0.18 -11.06 6.44
CA GLY A 36 0.97 -11.68 5.39
C GLY A 36 0.82 -10.99 4.02
N LYS A 37 0.17 -9.81 3.95
CA LYS A 37 -0.05 -9.08 2.70
C LYS A 37 0.64 -7.72 2.76
N PRO A 38 1.41 -7.34 1.73
CA PRO A 38 1.98 -6.00 1.68
C PRO A 38 0.89 -4.93 1.64
N ASP A 39 0.92 -4.02 2.63
CA ASP A 39 0.14 -2.80 2.69
C ASP A 39 0.89 -1.64 2.02
N ILE A 40 0.23 -0.50 1.81
CA ILE A 40 0.86 0.71 1.26
C ILE A 40 0.95 1.78 2.34
N ILE A 41 2.13 2.40 2.47
CA ILE A 41 2.34 3.61 3.28
C ILE A 41 2.78 4.74 2.36
N ALA A 42 2.15 5.91 2.49
CA ALA A 42 2.41 7.11 1.69
C ALA A 42 2.82 8.29 2.56
N ALA A 43 3.91 8.98 2.22
CA ALA A 43 4.33 10.24 2.83
C ALA A 43 3.72 11.41 2.05
N ASN A 44 2.77 12.11 2.66
CA ASN A 44 2.01 13.19 2.04
C ASN A 44 2.58 14.54 2.48
N SER A 45 3.54 15.06 1.72
CA SER A 45 4.27 16.28 2.06
C SER A 45 3.37 17.51 2.16
N GLY A 46 2.29 17.57 1.35
CA GLY A 46 1.35 18.70 1.37
C GLY A 46 0.33 18.59 2.50
N SER A 47 0.05 17.38 2.99
CA SER A 47 -0.88 17.16 4.10
C SER A 47 -0.20 17.03 5.46
N ASN A 48 1.14 17.03 5.52
CA ASN A 48 1.92 16.83 6.74
C ASN A 48 1.48 15.57 7.51
N ASN A 49 1.26 14.47 6.78
CA ASN A 49 0.92 13.19 7.36
C ASN A 49 1.56 12.03 6.57
N VAL A 50 1.61 10.87 7.21
CA VAL A 50 1.68 9.60 6.49
C VAL A 50 0.29 8.99 6.44
N GLY A 51 -0.01 8.24 5.39
CA GLY A 51 -1.23 7.46 5.36
C GLY A 51 -0.98 6.01 4.97
N VAL A 52 -1.76 5.12 5.59
CA VAL A 52 -1.65 3.67 5.49
C VAL A 52 -2.91 3.14 4.81
N LEU A 53 -2.74 2.34 3.76
CA LEU A 53 -3.80 1.65 3.04
C LEU A 53 -3.60 0.15 3.20
N LEU A 54 -4.50 -0.49 3.95
CA LEU A 54 -4.41 -1.92 4.23
C LEU A 54 -4.89 -2.76 3.04
N ASN A 55 -4.13 -3.79 2.69
CA ASN A 55 -4.44 -4.70 1.60
C ASN A 55 -5.48 -5.74 2.02
N LYS A 56 -6.57 -5.84 1.27
CA LYS A 56 -7.66 -6.77 1.57
C LYS A 56 -7.41 -8.19 1.04
N GLY A 57 -6.35 -8.41 0.26
CA GLY A 57 -5.99 -9.71 -0.31
C GLY A 57 -6.76 -10.13 -1.56
N ASN A 58 -7.64 -9.26 -2.06
CA ASN A 58 -8.43 -9.48 -3.27
C ASN A 58 -8.08 -8.46 -4.38
N GLY A 59 -6.88 -7.88 -4.32
CA GLY A 59 -6.44 -6.82 -5.23
C GLY A 59 -7.02 -5.44 -4.92
N THR A 60 -7.64 -5.26 -3.74
CA THR A 60 -8.15 -3.97 -3.29
C THR A 60 -7.58 -3.53 -1.95
N PHE A 61 -7.64 -2.22 -1.68
CA PHE A 61 -7.20 -1.63 -0.42
C PHE A 61 -8.38 -1.09 0.40
N ALA A 62 -8.19 -0.98 1.72
CA ALA A 62 -9.07 -0.27 2.62
C ALA A 62 -8.97 1.25 2.43
N ALA A 63 -9.90 1.99 3.04
CA ALA A 63 -9.79 3.44 3.13
C ALA A 63 -8.51 3.80 3.88
N GLN A 64 -7.88 4.90 3.48
CA GLN A 64 -6.64 5.35 4.09
C GLN A 64 -6.86 5.73 5.56
N MET A 65 -5.99 5.21 6.43
CA MET A 65 -5.79 5.74 7.79
C MET A 65 -4.64 6.74 7.75
N THR A 66 -4.74 7.85 8.48
CA THR A 66 -3.72 8.91 8.47
C THR A 66 -3.10 9.12 9.84
N TYR A 67 -1.80 9.42 9.85
CA TYR A 67 -1.02 9.70 11.05
C TYR A 67 -0.23 10.99 10.81
N SER A 68 -0.48 12.00 11.64
CA SER A 68 0.19 13.29 11.54
C SER A 68 1.70 13.15 11.68
N THR A 69 2.44 13.93 10.90
CA THR A 69 3.89 14.06 11.00
C THR A 69 4.28 15.49 11.34
N GLY A 70 5.59 15.76 11.35
CA GLY A 70 6.10 17.13 11.15
C GLY A 70 5.82 17.66 9.75
N SER A 71 6.35 18.84 9.45
CA SER A 71 6.18 19.50 8.16
C SER A 71 6.91 18.77 7.04
N GLY A 72 6.21 18.53 5.93
CA GLY A 72 6.79 18.05 4.68
C GLY A 72 7.54 16.72 4.75
N PRO A 73 6.91 15.61 5.19
CA PRO A 73 7.55 14.30 5.15
C PRO A 73 8.06 13.98 3.72
N LEU A 74 9.35 13.62 3.61
CA LEU A 74 10.04 13.44 2.33
C LEU A 74 10.22 11.97 1.96
N CYS A 75 10.73 11.15 2.88
CA CYS A 75 11.14 9.78 2.62
C CYS A 75 10.52 8.85 3.66
N LEU A 76 10.27 7.60 3.26
CA LEU A 76 9.82 6.53 4.14
C LEU A 76 10.85 5.40 4.14
N ALA A 77 11.09 4.84 5.32
CA ALA A 77 11.71 3.54 5.50
C ALA A 77 10.80 2.75 6.44
N ALA A 78 10.56 1.48 6.11
CA ALA A 78 9.81 0.58 6.96
C ALA A 78 10.63 -0.69 7.18
N ALA A 79 10.64 -1.14 8.43
CA ALA A 79 11.25 -2.37 8.85
C ALA A 79 10.49 -2.86 10.08
N ASP A 80 10.39 -4.18 10.22
CA ASP A 80 10.14 -4.78 11.51
C ASP A 80 11.37 -4.53 12.40
N VAL A 81 11.16 -3.81 13.51
CA VAL A 81 12.22 -3.38 14.43
C VAL A 81 12.19 -4.16 15.74
N ASN A 82 11.15 -4.97 15.96
CA ASN A 82 10.92 -5.71 17.20
C ASN A 82 10.98 -7.23 17.00
N GLY A 83 10.87 -7.74 15.77
CA GLY A 83 11.11 -9.14 15.42
C GLY A 83 10.04 -10.10 15.91
N ASP A 84 8.79 -9.64 16.04
CA ASP A 84 7.66 -10.43 16.53
C ASP A 84 6.87 -11.20 15.45
#